data_AF-A0A1H3YYJ0-F1
#
_entry.id   AF-A0A1H3YYJ0-F1
#
_cell.length_a   1.000
_cell.length_b   1.000
_cell.length_c   1.000
_cell.angle_alpha   90.00
_cell.angle_beta   90.00
_cell.angle_gamma   90.00
#
_symmetry.space_group_name_H-M   'P 1'
#
loop_
_entity.id
_entity.type
_entity.pdbx_description
1 polymer ?
#
loop_
_entity_poly.entity_id
_entity_poly.type
_entity_poly.pdbx_seq_one_letter_code
_entity_poly.pdbx_strand_id
1 'polypeptide(L)'
;MNKNNGPIGELEEEVLSTIKHWWVILIVGLLAIGVGIWMLFRPGLAYEALSIVFAVSFLIGGIGSCYFAIANRKNTPAWGWNLVCGLLILVLGIILVTSPGMSAGTLIYYVGFAIVFGGFNTIGLAFALKNAGSSSGWGWNLALGIIIIILGFILMFSPLLAILTIVIWSGIGFITFGVSCCGAAYHLSKVKGIMKKS
;
A
#
# COMPACT_ATOMS: atom_id res chain seq x y z
N MET A 1 -15.15 -10.75 44.06
CA MET A 1 -15.93 -11.86 43.49
C MET A 1 -15.24 -12.30 42.22
N ASN A 2 -14.81 -13.57 42.23
CA ASN A 2 -13.84 -14.18 41.35
C ASN A 2 -14.49 -14.58 40.02
N LYS A 3 -14.04 -14.04 38.89
CA LYS A 3 -14.31 -14.60 37.56
C LYS A 3 -13.03 -15.26 37.08
N ASN A 4 -13.05 -16.59 37.01
CA ASN A 4 -12.15 -17.36 36.14
C ASN A 4 -12.39 -16.90 34.70
N ASN A 5 -11.72 -15.84 34.26
CA ASN A 5 -11.62 -15.52 32.85
C ASN A 5 -10.62 -16.51 32.26
N GLY A 6 -11.12 -17.66 31.80
CA GLY A 6 -10.34 -18.49 30.88
C GLY A 6 -9.97 -17.68 29.63
N PRO A 7 -9.16 -18.22 28.71
CA PRO A 7 -8.76 -17.52 27.49
C PRO A 7 -9.93 -16.94 26.69
N ILE A 8 -11.13 -17.50 26.82
CA ILE A 8 -12.37 -17.02 26.17
C ILE A 8 -12.87 -15.69 26.77
N GLY A 9 -12.77 -15.49 28.09
CA GLY A 9 -13.26 -14.26 28.75
C GLY A 9 -12.37 -13.04 28.51
N GLU A 10 -11.05 -13.26 28.40
CA GLU A 10 -10.09 -12.21 28.02
C GLU A 10 -10.33 -11.74 26.58
N LEU A 11 -10.60 -12.67 25.65
CA LEU A 11 -10.96 -12.35 24.26
C LEU A 11 -12.27 -11.57 24.16
N GLU A 12 -13.28 -11.89 24.99
CA GLU A 12 -14.53 -11.13 25.03
C GLU A 12 -14.31 -9.69 25.49
N GLU A 13 -13.53 -9.46 26.55
CA GLU A 13 -13.20 -8.12 27.03
C GLU A 13 -12.39 -7.32 26.00
N GLU A 14 -11.40 -7.95 25.34
CA GLU A 14 -10.59 -7.33 24.30
C GLU A 14 -11.43 -6.94 23.07
N VAL A 15 -12.31 -7.83 22.63
CA VAL A 15 -13.26 -7.59 21.53
C VAL A 15 -14.27 -6.49 21.91
N LEU A 16 -14.83 -6.50 23.12
CA LEU A 16 -15.75 -5.47 23.58
C LEU A 16 -15.07 -4.10 23.71
N SER A 17 -13.81 -4.07 24.13
CA SER A 17 -13.01 -2.83 24.20
C SER A 17 -12.71 -2.26 22.81
N THR A 18 -12.41 -3.11 21.82
CA THR A 18 -12.22 -2.74 20.41
C THR A 18 -13.51 -2.21 19.81
N ILE A 19 -14.62 -2.91 20.05
CA ILE A 19 -15.96 -2.52 19.63
C ILE A 19 -16.40 -1.20 20.29
N LYS A 20 -15.92 -0.84 21.48
CA LYS A 20 -16.20 0.47 22.08
C LYS A 20 -15.65 1.62 21.24
N HIS A 21 -14.51 1.41 20.58
CA HIS A 21 -13.81 2.41 19.75
C HIS A 21 -14.22 2.38 18.27
N TRP A 22 -15.30 1.67 17.91
CA TRP A 22 -15.82 1.60 16.53
C TRP A 22 -16.01 2.97 15.85
N TRP A 23 -16.32 4.03 16.62
CA TRP A 23 -16.48 5.37 16.08
C TRP A 23 -15.18 5.98 15.56
N VAL A 24 -14.03 5.61 16.13
CA VAL A 24 -12.70 6.04 15.66
C VAL A 24 -12.45 5.55 14.24
N ILE A 25 -12.79 4.29 13.96
CA ILE A 25 -12.60 3.71 12.61
C ILE A 25 -13.52 4.37 11.58
N LEU A 26 -14.70 4.84 12.00
CA LEU A 26 -15.62 5.59 11.16
C LEU A 26 -15.07 6.98 10.82
N ILE A 27 -14.57 7.73 11.80
CA ILE A 27 -13.94 9.04 11.57
C ILE A 27 -12.74 8.89 10.64
N VAL A 28 -11.88 7.91 10.89
CA VAL A 28 -10.71 7.64 10.02
C VAL A 28 -11.16 7.35 8.59
N GLY A 29 -12.21 6.54 8.41
CA GLY A 29 -12.77 6.27 7.09
C GLY A 29 -13.29 7.52 6.38
N LEU A 30 -14.03 8.38 7.09
CA LEU A 30 -14.56 9.62 6.53
C LEU A 30 -13.45 10.63 6.19
N LEU A 31 -12.45 10.75 7.05
CA LEU A 31 -11.26 11.58 6.79
C LEU A 31 -10.49 11.07 5.57
N ALA A 32 -10.30 9.75 5.43
CA ALA A 32 -9.62 9.16 4.28
C ALA A 32 -10.35 9.45 2.96
N ILE A 33 -11.69 9.38 2.96
CA ILE A 33 -12.51 9.78 1.78
C ILE A 33 -12.30 11.27 1.48
N GLY A 34 -12.37 12.12 2.50
CA GLY A 34 -12.16 13.57 2.33
C GLY A 34 -10.78 13.91 1.76
N VAL A 35 -9.73 13.25 2.26
CA VAL A 35 -8.35 13.38 1.75
C VAL A 35 -8.27 12.89 0.30
N GLY A 36 -8.86 11.73 -0.01
CA GLY A 36 -8.86 11.19 -1.37
C GLY A 36 -9.55 12.12 -2.38
N ILE A 37 -10.68 12.73 -1.99
CA ILE A 37 -11.36 13.74 -2.81
C ILE A 37 -10.49 14.98 -2.97
N TRP A 38 -9.90 15.49 -1.88
CA TRP A 38 -9.02 16.66 -1.91
C TRP A 38 -7.81 16.46 -2.84
N MET A 39 -7.23 15.26 -2.84
CA MET A 39 -6.11 14.89 -3.72
C MET A 39 -6.46 15.07 -5.20
N LEU A 40 -7.68 14.72 -5.60
CA LEU A 40 -8.13 14.82 -7.00
C LEU A 40 -8.34 16.26 -7.46
N PHE A 41 -8.74 17.17 -6.56
CA PHE A 41 -8.93 18.59 -6.88
C PHE A 41 -7.61 19.37 -6.96
N ARG A 42 -6.57 18.95 -6.23
CA ARG A 42 -5.29 19.65 -6.16
C ARG A 42 -4.11 18.70 -6.37
N PRO A 43 -3.91 18.17 -7.59
CA PRO A 43 -2.92 17.12 -7.84
C PRO A 43 -1.47 17.55 -7.56
N GLY A 44 -1.12 18.82 -7.77
CA GLY A 44 0.22 19.32 -7.45
C GLY A 44 0.57 19.21 -5.96
N LEU A 45 -0.29 19.76 -5.09
CA LEU A 45 -0.10 19.71 -3.64
C LEU A 45 -0.23 18.29 -3.09
N ALA A 46 -1.17 17.51 -3.64
CA ALA A 46 -1.37 16.11 -3.27
C ALA A 46 -0.10 15.30 -3.49
N TYR A 47 0.56 15.51 -4.63
CA TYR A 47 1.77 14.81 -4.99
C TYR A 47 2.97 15.16 -4.10
N GLU A 48 3.14 16.43 -3.72
CA GLU A 48 4.16 16.83 -2.74
C GLU A 48 3.93 16.14 -1.38
N ALA A 49 2.69 16.13 -0.90
CA ALA A 49 2.33 15.44 0.33
C ALA A 49 2.60 13.92 0.24
N LEU A 50 2.22 13.30 -0.87
CA LEU A 50 2.50 11.89 -1.17
C LEU A 50 4.01 11.62 -1.17
N SER A 51 4.82 12.50 -1.75
CA SER A 51 6.27 12.34 -1.76
C SER A 51 6.85 12.31 -0.34
N ILE A 52 6.36 13.16 0.57
CA ILE A 52 6.81 13.19 1.96
C ILE A 52 6.41 11.88 2.67
N VAL A 53 5.16 11.46 2.50
CA VAL A 53 4.65 10.20 3.07
C VAL A 53 5.48 9.01 2.58
N PHE A 54 5.79 8.95 1.28
CA PHE A 54 6.65 7.91 0.72
C PHE A 54 8.08 7.96 1.26
N ALA A 55 8.67 9.15 1.39
CA ALA A 55 10.02 9.31 1.93
C ALA A 55 10.12 8.74 3.36
N VAL A 56 9.16 9.11 4.22
CA VAL A 56 9.07 8.57 5.58
C VAL A 56 8.80 7.07 5.57
N SER A 57 7.92 6.59 4.68
CA SER A 57 7.60 5.16 4.54
C SER A 57 8.82 4.35 4.11
N PHE A 58 9.67 4.88 3.22
CA PHE A 58 10.92 4.24 2.79
C PHE A 58 11.95 4.21 3.91
N LEU A 59 12.02 5.25 4.75
CA LEU A 59 12.87 5.21 5.94
C LEU A 59 12.42 4.13 6.91
N ILE A 60 11.15 4.14 7.30
CA ILE A 60 10.60 3.16 8.26
C ILE A 60 10.70 1.75 7.69
N GLY A 61 10.29 1.56 6.43
CA GLY A 61 10.32 0.28 5.73
C GLY A 61 11.74 -0.23 5.48
N GLY A 62 12.68 0.65 5.15
CA GLY A 62 14.10 0.32 5.00
C GLY A 62 14.73 -0.13 6.31
N ILE A 63 14.47 0.60 7.41
CA ILE A 63 14.93 0.23 8.76
C ILE A 63 14.33 -1.12 9.17
N GLY A 64 13.02 -1.29 9.00
CA GLY A 64 12.31 -2.53 9.32
C GLY A 64 12.81 -3.70 8.49
N SER A 65 13.10 -3.51 7.20
CA SER A 65 13.63 -4.55 6.30
C SER A 65 15.05 -4.95 6.69
N CYS A 66 15.90 -3.99 7.04
CA CYS A 66 17.24 -4.25 7.57
C CYS A 66 17.17 -5.05 8.88
N TYR A 67 16.30 -4.63 9.82
CA TYR A 67 16.09 -5.33 11.07
C TYR A 67 15.58 -6.76 10.84
N PHE A 68 14.55 -6.92 10.02
CA PHE A 68 13.95 -8.22 9.72
C PHE A 68 14.94 -9.15 9.03
N ALA A 69 15.70 -8.62 8.06
CA ALA A 69 16.79 -9.37 7.47
C ALA A 69 17.71 -9.86 8.58
N ILE A 70 18.37 -8.96 9.33
CA ILE A 70 19.36 -9.33 10.36
C ILE A 70 18.80 -10.34 11.38
N ALA A 71 17.55 -10.16 11.83
CA ALA A 71 16.87 -11.05 12.76
C ALA A 71 16.66 -12.46 12.19
N ASN A 72 16.28 -12.57 10.92
CA ASN A 72 15.99 -13.85 10.26
C ASN A 72 17.17 -14.44 9.46
N ARG A 73 18.40 -13.95 9.68
CA ARG A 73 19.61 -14.38 8.94
C ARG A 73 19.86 -15.89 8.87
N LYS A 74 19.35 -16.67 9.82
CA LYS A 74 19.52 -18.13 9.89
C LYS A 74 18.38 -18.92 9.22
N ASN A 75 17.21 -18.31 9.06
CA ASN A 75 15.99 -19.00 8.58
C ASN A 75 15.63 -18.65 7.14
N THR A 76 16.31 -17.69 6.51
CA THR A 76 15.96 -17.22 5.16
C THR A 76 17.12 -17.46 4.18
N PRO A 77 16.96 -18.35 3.18
CA PRO A 77 17.90 -18.41 2.07
C PRO A 77 17.92 -17.04 1.36
N ALA A 78 19.10 -16.56 0.96
CA ALA A 78 19.33 -15.22 0.40
C ALA A 78 19.17 -14.02 1.38
N TRP A 79 19.41 -14.22 2.68
CA TRP A 79 19.45 -13.13 3.68
C TRP A 79 20.24 -11.89 3.25
N GLY A 80 21.43 -12.09 2.68
CA GLY A 80 22.29 -10.98 2.24
C GLY A 80 21.66 -10.12 1.15
N TRP A 81 20.89 -10.74 0.23
CA TRP A 81 20.15 -10.00 -0.80
C TRP A 81 19.04 -9.15 -0.20
N ASN A 82 18.29 -9.70 0.76
CA ASN A 82 17.26 -8.94 1.48
C ASN A 82 17.85 -7.78 2.28
N LEU A 83 19.04 -7.94 2.85
CA LEU A 83 19.74 -6.85 3.54
C LEU A 83 20.17 -5.75 2.57
N VAL A 84 20.72 -6.11 1.40
CA VAL A 84 21.07 -5.13 0.35
C VAL A 84 19.83 -4.39 -0.14
N CYS A 85 18.72 -5.10 -0.41
CA CYS A 85 17.45 -4.47 -0.78
C CYS A 85 16.95 -3.51 0.30
N GLY A 86 16.96 -3.92 1.58
CA GLY A 86 16.58 -3.07 2.70
C GLY A 86 17.46 -1.82 2.84
N LEU A 87 18.78 -1.98 2.65
CA LEU A 87 19.73 -0.87 2.70
C LEU A 87 19.50 0.11 1.54
N LEU A 88 19.26 -0.38 0.32
CA LEU A 88 18.93 0.46 -0.84
C LEU A 88 17.67 1.29 -0.58
N ILE A 89 16.62 0.67 -0.04
CA ILE A 89 15.37 1.37 0.33
C ILE A 89 15.63 2.43 1.39
N LEU A 90 16.44 2.11 2.40
CA LEU A 90 16.80 3.04 3.47
C LEU A 90 17.59 4.24 2.94
N VAL A 91 18.61 4.00 2.12
CA VAL A 91 19.42 5.06 1.49
C VAL A 91 18.56 5.96 0.61
N LEU A 92 17.66 5.37 -0.19
CA LEU A 92 16.68 6.14 -0.96
C LEU A 92 15.81 7.00 -0.04
N GLY A 93 15.27 6.44 1.05
CA GLY A 93 14.50 7.21 2.03
C GLY A 93 15.26 8.41 2.60
N ILE A 94 16.55 8.24 2.94
CA ILE A 94 17.40 9.34 3.44
C ILE A 94 17.57 10.43 2.38
N ILE A 95 17.83 10.04 1.12
CA ILE A 95 17.99 10.98 0.01
C ILE A 95 16.69 11.77 -0.22
N LEU A 96 15.53 11.09 -0.18
CA LEU A 96 14.23 11.74 -0.35
C LEU A 96 13.93 12.74 0.78
N VAL A 97 14.28 12.43 2.03
CA VAL A 97 14.00 13.34 3.16
C VAL A 97 14.94 14.55 3.18
N THR A 98 16.22 14.35 2.84
CA THR A 98 17.23 15.43 2.85
C THR A 98 17.04 16.43 1.71
N SER A 99 16.43 16.01 0.59
CA SER A 99 16.23 16.86 -0.59
C SER A 99 14.76 16.86 -1.06
N PRO A 100 13.84 17.59 -0.39
CA PRO A 100 12.42 17.63 -0.75
C PRO A 100 12.14 18.10 -2.19
N GLY A 101 12.99 18.98 -2.74
CA GLY A 101 12.87 19.42 -4.14
C GLY A 101 13.18 18.32 -5.17
N MET A 102 14.05 17.36 -4.82
CA MET A 102 14.39 16.21 -5.67
C MET A 102 13.55 14.96 -5.36
N SER A 103 12.92 14.91 -4.18
CA SER A 103 12.13 13.77 -3.74
C SER A 103 10.93 13.53 -4.65
N ALA A 104 10.28 14.61 -5.09
CA ALA A 104 9.24 14.60 -6.11
C ALA A 104 9.73 13.87 -7.37
N GLY A 105 10.73 14.41 -8.07
CA GLY A 105 11.23 13.81 -9.31
C GLY A 105 11.65 12.33 -9.14
N THR A 106 12.28 11.99 -8.02
CA THR A 106 12.66 10.61 -7.69
C THR A 106 11.46 9.66 -7.62
N LEU A 107 10.32 10.13 -7.10
CA LEU A 107 9.09 9.37 -7.02
C LEU A 107 8.56 8.98 -8.41
N ILE A 108 8.69 9.86 -9.40
CA ILE A 108 8.26 9.59 -10.79
C ILE A 108 9.09 8.47 -11.39
N TYR A 109 10.41 8.52 -11.22
CA TYR A 109 11.30 7.47 -11.71
C TYR A 109 11.06 6.14 -10.98
N TYR A 110 10.87 6.18 -9.66
CA TYR A 110 10.56 4.98 -8.87
C TYR A 110 9.25 4.34 -9.34
N VAL A 111 8.17 5.11 -9.45
CA VAL A 111 6.86 4.60 -9.87
C VAL A 111 6.89 4.14 -11.33
N GLY A 112 7.51 4.91 -12.23
CA GLY A 112 7.66 4.52 -13.63
C GLY A 112 8.42 3.21 -13.78
N PHE A 113 9.53 3.04 -13.06
CA PHE A 113 10.28 1.80 -13.01
C PHE A 113 9.44 0.63 -12.46
N ALA A 114 8.71 0.86 -11.36
CA ALA A 114 7.81 -0.15 -10.78
C ALA A 114 6.71 -0.58 -11.76
N ILE A 115 6.14 0.36 -12.53
CA ILE A 115 5.14 0.06 -13.57
C ILE A 115 5.76 -0.78 -14.69
N VAL A 116 6.95 -0.41 -15.18
CA VAL A 116 7.66 -1.20 -16.21
C VAL A 116 7.93 -2.63 -15.72
N PHE A 117 8.44 -2.78 -14.49
CA PHE A 117 8.69 -4.09 -13.88
C PHE A 117 7.40 -4.89 -13.70
N GLY A 118 6.30 -4.22 -13.31
CA GLY A 118 4.96 -4.81 -13.27
C GLY A 118 4.52 -5.34 -14.63
N GLY A 119 4.77 -4.59 -15.71
CA GLY A 119 4.49 -5.02 -17.08
C GLY A 119 5.28 -6.27 -17.48
N PHE A 120 6.57 -6.33 -17.16
CA PHE A 120 7.36 -7.56 -17.36
C PHE A 120 6.80 -8.75 -16.59
N ASN A 121 6.38 -8.55 -15.33
CA ASN A 121 5.75 -9.60 -14.54
C ASN A 121 4.43 -10.07 -15.17
N THR A 122 3.59 -9.16 -15.68
CA THR A 122 2.35 -9.51 -16.40
C THR A 122 2.63 -10.29 -17.68
N ILE A 123 3.67 -9.95 -18.43
CA ILE A 123 4.11 -10.73 -19.61
C ILE A 123 4.58 -12.12 -19.18
N GLY A 124 5.35 -12.23 -18.11
CA GLY A 124 5.77 -13.51 -17.54
C GLY A 124 4.59 -14.40 -17.13
N LEU A 125 3.59 -13.81 -16.47
CA LEU A 125 2.33 -14.46 -16.12
C LEU A 125 1.55 -14.92 -17.36
N ALA A 126 1.53 -14.11 -18.43
CA ALA A 126 0.96 -14.54 -19.69
C ALA A 126 1.67 -15.80 -20.17
N PHE A 127 3.00 -15.78 -20.35
CA PHE A 127 3.71 -17.00 -20.78
C PHE A 127 3.48 -18.22 -19.87
N ALA A 128 3.37 -18.01 -18.56
CA ALA A 128 3.01 -19.07 -17.62
C ALA A 128 1.60 -19.63 -17.90
N LEU A 129 0.59 -18.78 -18.14
CA LEU A 129 -0.77 -19.20 -18.49
C LEU A 129 -0.84 -19.98 -19.81
N LYS A 130 -0.06 -19.57 -20.81
CA LYS A 130 0.08 -20.30 -22.08
C LYS A 130 0.67 -21.68 -21.86
N ASN A 131 1.72 -21.79 -21.05
CA ASN A 131 2.36 -23.07 -20.75
C ASN A 131 1.46 -23.98 -19.89
N ALA A 132 0.57 -23.41 -19.08
CA ALA A 132 -0.40 -24.14 -18.27
C ALA A 132 -1.64 -24.65 -19.06
N GLY A 133 -1.70 -24.44 -20.38
CA GLY A 133 -2.79 -24.93 -21.23
C GLY A 133 -4.09 -24.13 -21.14
N SER A 134 -4.08 -22.97 -20.47
CA SER A 134 -5.25 -22.09 -20.40
C SER A 134 -5.25 -21.14 -21.61
N SER A 135 -6.03 -21.48 -22.63
CA SER A 135 -6.17 -20.68 -23.86
C SER A 135 -6.96 -19.38 -23.67
N SER A 136 -7.67 -19.23 -22.55
CA SER A 136 -8.53 -18.07 -22.28
C SER A 136 -7.72 -16.97 -21.59
N GLY A 137 -7.50 -15.86 -22.30
CA GLY A 137 -6.92 -14.63 -21.73
C GLY A 137 -5.40 -14.47 -21.86
N TRP A 138 -4.67 -15.43 -22.44
CA TRP A 138 -3.21 -15.31 -22.63
C TRP A 138 -2.81 -14.08 -23.44
N GLY A 139 -3.37 -13.93 -24.64
CA GLY A 139 -3.06 -12.82 -25.54
C GLY A 139 -3.46 -11.47 -24.94
N TRP A 140 -4.54 -11.43 -24.16
CA TRP A 140 -4.98 -10.24 -23.45
C TRP A 140 -3.96 -9.80 -22.39
N ASN A 141 -3.50 -10.73 -21.55
CA ASN A 141 -2.49 -10.42 -20.53
C ASN A 141 -1.14 -10.02 -21.15
N LEU A 142 -0.76 -10.63 -22.28
CA LEU A 142 0.45 -10.24 -22.99
C LEU A 142 0.35 -8.81 -23.56
N ALA A 143 -0.78 -8.49 -24.21
CA ALA A 143 -1.05 -7.14 -24.70
C ALA A 143 -1.06 -6.11 -23.55
N LEU A 144 -1.73 -6.43 -22.44
CA LEU A 144 -1.73 -5.59 -21.24
C LEU A 144 -0.31 -5.35 -20.72
N GLY A 145 0.51 -6.39 -20.62
CA GLY A 145 1.89 -6.25 -20.16
C GLY A 145 2.72 -5.32 -21.06
N ILE A 146 2.57 -5.41 -22.38
CA ILE A 146 3.24 -4.51 -23.33
C ILE A 146 2.74 -3.07 -23.16
N ILE A 147 1.41 -2.87 -23.03
CA ILE A 147 0.81 -1.56 -22.80
C ILE A 147 1.34 -0.94 -21.51
N ILE A 148 1.44 -1.74 -20.43
CA ILE A 148 1.95 -1.30 -19.13
C ILE A 148 3.42 -0.85 -19.24
N ILE A 149 4.26 -1.58 -19.99
CA ILE A 149 5.66 -1.19 -20.21
C ILE A 149 5.73 0.15 -20.96
N ILE A 150 5.00 0.28 -22.07
CA ILE A 150 4.96 1.52 -22.86
C ILE A 150 4.49 2.69 -21.99
N LEU A 151 3.43 2.47 -21.21
CA LEU A 151 2.89 3.46 -20.30
C LEU A 151 3.94 3.87 -19.24
N GLY A 152 4.63 2.90 -18.63
CA GLY A 152 5.71 3.17 -17.68
C GLY A 152 6.82 4.05 -18.26
N PHE A 153 7.24 3.79 -19.50
CA PHE A 153 8.19 4.66 -20.20
C PHE A 153 7.63 6.06 -20.46
N ILE A 154 6.39 6.17 -20.95
CA ILE A 154 5.72 7.47 -21.18
C ILE A 154 5.73 8.29 -19.88
N LEU A 155 5.36 7.69 -18.74
CA LEU A 155 5.35 8.38 -17.44
C LEU A 155 6.73 8.92 -17.06
N MET A 156 7.81 8.18 -17.31
CA MET A 156 9.17 8.63 -16.99
C MET A 156 9.61 9.84 -17.81
N PHE A 157 9.16 9.95 -19.07
CA PHE A 157 9.47 11.08 -19.95
C PHE A 157 8.46 12.23 -19.85
N SER A 158 7.29 12.01 -19.24
CA SER A 158 6.25 13.02 -19.08
C SER A 158 5.86 13.18 -17.60
N PRO A 159 6.58 14.03 -16.85
CA PRO A 159 6.36 14.24 -15.42
C PRO A 159 4.90 14.58 -15.08
N LEU A 160 4.23 15.35 -15.94
CA LEU A 160 2.84 15.71 -15.76
C LEU A 160 1.90 14.49 -15.71
N LEU A 161 2.07 13.53 -16.63
CA LEU A 161 1.25 12.32 -16.66
C LEU A 161 1.59 11.41 -15.48
N ALA A 162 2.86 11.34 -15.07
CA ALA A 162 3.25 10.58 -13.90
C ALA A 162 2.59 11.12 -12.62
N ILE A 163 2.64 12.43 -12.39
CA ILE A 163 2.00 13.09 -11.25
C ILE A 163 0.50 12.77 -11.22
N LEU A 164 -0.20 12.96 -12.34
CA LEU A 164 -1.63 12.69 -12.42
C LEU A 164 -1.94 11.22 -12.13
N THR A 165 -1.19 10.29 -12.73
CA THR A 165 -1.41 8.85 -12.51
C THR A 165 -1.19 8.49 -11.05
N ILE A 166 -0.09 8.93 -10.44
CA ILE A 166 0.22 8.66 -9.03
C ILE A 166 -0.90 9.18 -8.13
N VAL A 167 -1.33 10.42 -8.33
CA VAL A 167 -2.35 11.07 -7.50
C VAL A 167 -3.71 10.45 -7.69
N ILE A 168 -4.12 10.17 -8.93
CA ILE A 168 -5.44 9.57 -9.21
C ILE A 168 -5.52 8.18 -8.60
N TRP A 169 -4.53 7.33 -8.84
CA TRP A 169 -4.52 5.97 -8.30
C TRP A 169 -4.43 5.97 -6.77
N SER A 170 -3.60 6.83 -6.19
CA SER A 170 -3.51 6.97 -4.73
C SER A 170 -4.83 7.50 -4.15
N GLY A 171 -5.44 8.50 -4.77
CA GLY A 171 -6.71 9.09 -4.35
C GLY A 171 -7.85 8.09 -4.38
N ILE A 172 -7.96 7.29 -5.45
CA ILE A 172 -8.90 6.17 -5.54
C ILE A 172 -8.61 5.14 -4.43
N GLY A 173 -7.33 4.85 -4.17
CA GLY A 173 -6.90 3.99 -3.05
C GLY A 173 -7.37 4.52 -1.69
N PHE A 174 -7.21 5.82 -1.42
CA PHE A 174 -7.69 6.45 -0.18
C PHE A 174 -9.21 6.42 -0.06
N ILE A 175 -9.94 6.65 -1.15
CA ILE A 175 -11.41 6.58 -1.16
C ILE A 175 -11.88 5.16 -0.85
N THR A 176 -11.32 4.16 -1.55
CA THR A 176 -11.66 2.75 -1.33
C THR A 176 -11.32 2.29 0.08
N PHE A 177 -10.14 2.66 0.60
CA PHE A 177 -9.76 2.42 1.99
C PHE A 177 -10.76 3.05 2.97
N GLY A 178 -11.13 4.30 2.75
CA GLY A 178 -12.10 4.98 3.60
C GLY A 178 -13.49 4.34 3.57
N VAL A 179 -13.95 3.90 2.39
CA VAL A 179 -15.20 3.13 2.24
C VAL A 179 -15.13 1.80 2.99
N SER A 180 -14.02 1.08 2.91
CA SER A 180 -13.81 -0.18 3.65
C SER A 180 -13.84 0.04 5.17
N CYS A 181 -13.19 1.10 5.67
CA CYS A 181 -13.22 1.45 7.10
C CYS A 181 -14.63 1.80 7.57
N CYS A 182 -15.38 2.58 6.79
CA CYS A 182 -16.79 2.85 7.08
C CYS A 182 -17.60 1.55 7.15
N GLY A 183 -17.43 0.63 6.19
CA GLY A 183 -18.07 -0.69 6.20
C GLY A 183 -17.74 -1.51 7.45
N ALA A 184 -16.47 -1.55 7.85
CA ALA A 184 -16.03 -2.22 9.07
C ALA A 184 -16.65 -1.59 10.34
N ALA A 185 -16.74 -0.25 10.39
CA ALA A 185 -17.38 0.46 11.50
C ALA A 185 -18.86 0.09 11.64
N TYR A 186 -19.58 -0.01 10.52
CA TYR A 186 -20.99 -0.43 10.52
C TYR A 186 -21.14 -1.87 11.01
N HIS A 187 -20.25 -2.77 10.61
CA HIS A 187 -20.29 -4.17 11.07
C HIS A 187 -20.03 -4.26 12.58
N LEU A 188 -19.04 -3.52 13.10
CA LEU A 188 -18.69 -3.50 14.53
C LEU A 188 -19.81 -2.88 15.39
N SER A 189 -20.46 -1.81 14.92
CA SER A 189 -21.59 -1.21 15.64
C SER A 189 -22.79 -2.16 15.74
N LYS A 190 -23.04 -2.97 14.70
CA LYS A 190 -24.09 -4.00 14.70
C LYS A 190 -23.78 -5.14 15.68
N VAL A 191 -22.54 -5.64 15.70
CA VAL A 191 -22.10 -6.71 16.62
C VAL A 191 -22.21 -6.26 18.09
N LYS A 192 -21.85 -4.99 18.39
CA LYS A 192 -22.05 -4.40 19.72
C LYS A 192 -23.49 -4.51 20.21
N GLY A 193 -24.45 -4.26 19.32
CA GLY A 193 -25.87 -4.28 19.62
C GLY A 193 -26.40 -5.69 19.96
N ILE A 194 -25.85 -6.71 19.32
CA ILE A 194 -26.23 -8.12 19.55
C ILE A 194 -25.64 -8.62 20.87
N MET A 195 -24.35 -8.36 21.12
CA MET A 195 -23.65 -8.77 22.34
C MET A 195 -24.22 -8.12 23.61
N LYS A 196 -24.70 -6.87 23.54
CA LYS A 196 -25.34 -6.20 24.68
C LYS A 196 -26.72 -6.80 25.04
N LYS A 197 -27.31 -7.57 24.13
CA LYS A 197 -28.65 -8.16 24.28
C LYS A 197 -28.62 -9.63 24.71
N SER A 198 -27.47 -10.30 24.60
CA SER A 198 -27.21 -11.64 25.14
C SER A 198 -26.75 -11.56 26.59
#